data_AF-K1U476-F1
#
_entry.id   AF-K1U476-F1
#
_cell.length_a   1.000
_cell.length_b   1.000
_cell.length_c   1.000
_cell.angle_alpha   90.00
_cell.angle_beta   90.00
_cell.angle_gamma   90.00
#
_symmetry.space_group_name_H-M   'P 1'
#
loop_
_entity.id
_entity.type
_entity.pdbx_description
1 polymer ?
#
loop_
_entity_poly.entity_id
_entity_poly.type
_entity_poly.pdbx_seq_one_letter_code
_entity_poly.pdbx_strand_id
1 'polypeptide(L)'
;MFSLLLLGGLAACSDDNNGNDTPEPEPSTYPTTPFSKIELKEVIESDAQPVTATHTYLYNSAGRLTGYTGKQSFTAGDELFEIENTTTVEYKDHQAVITDESG
;
A
#
# COMPACT_ATOMS: atom_id res chain seq x y z
N MET A 1 -38.38 9.50 -35.30
CA MET A 1 -37.09 8.85 -34.99
C MET A 1 -36.00 9.83 -35.42
N PHE A 2 -35.49 10.62 -34.47
CA PHE A 2 -34.46 11.64 -34.68
C PHE A 2 -33.11 10.97 -34.41
N SER A 3 -32.28 10.78 -35.43
CA SER A 3 -30.94 10.20 -35.26
C SER A 3 -29.94 11.33 -35.00
N LEU A 4 -29.52 11.50 -33.74
CA LEU A 4 -28.43 12.40 -33.37
C LEU A 4 -27.10 11.73 -33.75
N LEU A 5 -26.45 12.22 -34.80
CA LEU A 5 -25.05 11.93 -35.09
C LEU A 5 -24.18 12.76 -34.14
N LEU A 6 -23.78 12.18 -33.02
CA LEU A 6 -22.84 12.79 -32.08
C LEU A 6 -21.41 12.51 -32.59
N LEU A 7 -20.84 13.44 -33.34
CA LEU A 7 -19.40 13.43 -33.64
C LEU A 7 -18.65 13.80 -32.34
N GLY A 8 -18.26 12.78 -31.58
CA GLY A 8 -17.28 12.94 -30.52
C GLY A 8 -15.91 13.21 -31.12
N GLY A 9 -15.43 14.45 -30.97
CA GLY A 9 -14.05 14.79 -31.31
C GLY A 9 -13.09 14.00 -30.43
N LEU A 10 -12.21 13.22 -31.05
CA LEU A 10 -11.02 12.71 -30.40
C LEU A 10 -10.17 13.94 -30.05
N ALA A 11 -10.06 14.28 -28.76
CA ALA A 11 -8.96 15.10 -28.31
C ALA A 11 -7.70 14.23 -28.43
N ALA A 12 -7.08 14.25 -29.61
CA ALA A 12 -5.70 13.81 -29.76
C ALA A 12 -4.84 14.82 -28.99
N CYS A 13 -4.16 14.37 -27.95
CA CYS A 13 -3.12 15.17 -27.30
C CYS A 13 -2.05 15.46 -28.36
N SER A 14 -1.98 16.72 -28.81
CA SER A 14 -0.96 17.18 -29.75
C SER A 14 0.39 17.14 -29.03
N ASP A 15 1.27 16.27 -29.49
CA ASP A 15 2.66 16.20 -29.09
C ASP A 15 3.44 17.35 -29.75
N ASP A 16 3.38 18.53 -29.13
CA ASP A 16 4.17 19.67 -29.53
C ASP A 16 5.63 19.43 -29.10
N ASN A 17 6.38 18.80 -30.00
CA ASN A 17 7.83 18.60 -29.92
C ASN A 17 8.56 19.95 -29.84
N ASN A 18 8.77 20.45 -28.62
CA ASN A 18 9.74 21.51 -28.34
C ASN A 18 10.83 20.95 -27.43
N GLY A 19 12.04 20.87 -27.98
CA GLY A 19 13.17 20.13 -27.43
C GLY A 19 13.47 20.42 -25.96
N ASN A 20 13.44 19.35 -25.18
CA ASN A 20 14.22 19.20 -23.97
C ASN A 20 14.88 17.83 -24.06
N ASP A 21 16.21 17.77 -24.25
CA ASP A 21 17.03 16.54 -24.30
C ASP A 21 17.11 15.81 -22.95
N THR A 22 16.10 15.98 -22.09
CA THR A 22 15.95 15.17 -20.89
C THR A 22 15.10 13.95 -21.27
N PRO A 23 15.63 12.72 -21.18
CA PRO A 23 14.81 11.53 -21.35
C PRO A 23 13.61 11.64 -20.41
N GLU A 24 12.40 11.60 -20.98
CA GLU A 24 11.20 11.47 -20.17
C GLU A 24 11.35 10.18 -19.34
N PRO A 25 11.14 10.23 -18.01
CA PRO A 25 11.24 9.03 -17.21
C PRO A 25 10.23 8.00 -17.73
N GLU A 26 10.71 6.79 -18.01
CA GLU A 26 9.87 5.66 -18.39
C GLU A 26 8.66 5.58 -17.45
N PRO A 27 7.44 5.39 -17.97
CA PRO A 27 6.25 5.35 -17.15
C PRO A 27 6.39 4.23 -16.12
N SER A 28 6.21 4.56 -14.83
CA SER A 28 6.29 3.57 -13.76
C SER A 28 5.25 2.47 -13.97
N THR A 29 5.67 1.21 -13.83
CA THR A 29 4.80 0.04 -13.99
C THR A 29 4.04 -0.30 -12.69
N TYR A 30 4.37 0.33 -11.56
CA TYR A 30 3.71 0.14 -10.27
C TYR A 30 3.83 1.37 -9.35
N PRO A 31 2.92 1.55 -8.38
CA PRO A 31 3.04 2.60 -7.37
C PRO A 31 4.21 2.32 -6.41
N THR A 32 4.83 3.38 -5.89
CA THR A 32 5.95 3.31 -4.95
C THR A 32 5.68 4.15 -3.70
N THR A 33 6.25 3.70 -2.57
CA THR A 33 6.27 4.44 -1.31
C THR A 33 7.71 4.84 -0.99
N PRO A 34 8.02 6.13 -0.76
CA PRO A 34 9.39 6.61 -0.57
C PRO A 34 9.92 6.40 0.86
N PHE A 35 9.52 5.32 1.51
CA PHE A 35 9.93 4.94 2.86
C PHE A 35 10.24 3.44 2.88
N SER A 36 11.16 3.02 3.75
CA SER A 36 11.42 1.60 4.01
C SER A 36 10.48 1.01 5.07
N LYS A 37 9.95 1.86 5.96
CA LYS A 37 9.01 1.47 7.02
C LYS A 37 7.99 2.57 7.25
N ILE A 38 6.72 2.18 7.37
CA ILE A 38 5.65 3.00 7.95
C ILE A 38 5.11 2.24 9.15
N GLU A 39 5.09 2.89 10.32
CA GLU A 39 4.68 2.26 11.58
C GLU A 39 3.63 3.14 12.28
N LEU A 40 2.50 2.54 12.63
CA LEU A 40 1.44 3.19 13.38
C LEU A 40 1.34 2.52 14.75
N LYS A 41 1.08 3.32 15.78
CA LYS A 41 0.85 2.84 17.13
C LYS A 41 -0.39 3.53 17.69
N GLU A 42 -1.29 2.73 18.24
CA GLU A 42 -2.56 3.17 18.81
C GLU A 42 -2.77 2.51 20.17
N VAL A 43 -3.29 3.27 21.12
CA VAL A 43 -3.79 2.73 22.38
C VAL A 43 -5.31 2.69 22.27
N ILE A 44 -5.86 1.48 22.27
CA ILE A 44 -7.28 1.22 22.23
C ILE A 44 -7.75 1.18 23.69
N GLU A 45 -8.39 2.27 24.12
CA GLU A 45 -8.93 2.40 25.47
C GLU A 45 -10.20 1.56 25.63
N SER A 46 -10.33 0.88 26.77
CA SER A 46 -11.48 0.06 27.15
C SER A 46 -11.71 0.16 28.65
N ASP A 47 -12.96 0.05 29.08
CA ASP A 47 -13.34 0.02 30.51
C ASP A 47 -12.70 -1.16 31.28
N ALA A 48 -12.24 -2.18 30.56
CA ALA A 48 -11.50 -3.30 31.14
C ALA A 48 -9.99 -3.03 31.09
N GLN A 49 -9.35 -3.34 29.96
CA GLN A 49 -7.91 -3.32 29.84
C GLN A 49 -7.49 -2.68 28.51
N PRO A 50 -6.62 -1.67 28.55
CA PRO A 50 -6.15 -1.03 27.33
C PRO A 50 -5.29 -1.99 26.52
N VAL A 51 -5.45 -1.94 25.20
CA VAL A 51 -4.63 -2.70 24.25
C VAL A 51 -3.79 -1.72 23.45
N THR A 52 -2.48 -1.95 23.39
CA THR A 52 -1.61 -1.24 22.46
C THR A 52 -1.52 -2.01 21.14
N ALA A 53 -2.07 -1.44 20.08
CA ALA A 53 -1.92 -1.96 18.72
C ALA A 53 -0.73 -1.29 18.01
N THR A 54 0.10 -2.09 17.34
CA THR A 54 1.19 -1.64 16.47
C THR A 54 0.99 -2.24 15.08
N HIS A 55 1.04 -1.41 14.05
CA HIS A 55 0.93 -1.80 12.66
C HIS A 55 2.21 -1.40 11.92
N THR A 56 2.96 -2.38 11.43
CA THR A 56 4.24 -2.14 10.75
C THR A 56 4.13 -2.57 9.30
N TYR A 57 4.32 -1.64 8.37
CA TYR A 57 4.40 -1.88 6.94
C TYR A 57 5.85 -1.75 6.48
N LEU A 58 6.37 -2.80 5.82
CA LEU A 58 7.75 -2.85 5.34
C LEU A 58 7.79 -2.79 3.82
N TYR A 59 8.71 -1.99 3.29
CA TYR A 59 8.88 -1.77 1.86
C TYR A 59 10.32 -2.09 1.45
N ASN A 60 10.47 -2.65 0.25
CA ASN A 60 11.80 -2.89 -0.33
C ASN A 60 12.42 -1.58 -0.87
N SER A 61 13.68 -1.67 -1.33
CA SER A 61 14.39 -0.52 -1.92
C SER A 61 13.75 0.04 -3.19
N ALA A 62 12.87 -0.71 -3.86
CA ALA A 62 12.07 -0.26 -4.99
C ALA A 62 10.74 0.41 -4.58
N GLY A 63 10.49 0.56 -3.28
CA GLY A 63 9.30 1.22 -2.72
C GLY A 63 8.03 0.37 -2.75
N ARG A 64 8.12 -0.94 -2.99
CA ARG A 64 6.97 -1.85 -2.96
C ARG A 64 6.82 -2.47 -1.57
N LEU A 65 5.58 -2.60 -1.11
CA LEU A 65 5.24 -3.25 0.16
C LEU A 65 5.63 -4.73 0.09
N THR A 66 6.40 -5.23 1.05
CA THR A 66 6.82 -6.64 1.11
C THR A 66 6.13 -7.40 2.24
N GLY A 67 5.65 -6.70 3.26
CA GLY A 67 4.98 -7.33 4.37
C GLY A 67 4.35 -6.34 5.32
N TYR A 68 3.45 -6.89 6.13
CA TYR A 68 2.77 -6.21 7.20
C TYR A 68 2.88 -7.07 8.47
N THR A 69 3.11 -6.43 9.61
CA THR A 69 3.04 -7.06 10.92
C THR A 69 2.06 -6.28 11.79
N GLY A 70 1.03 -6.97 12.27
CA GLY A 70 0.10 -6.47 13.28
C GLY A 70 0.46 -7.05 14.64
N LYS A 71 0.67 -6.18 15.63
CA LYS A 71 0.96 -6.58 17.01
C LYS A 71 -0.04 -5.95 17.96
N GLN A 72 -0.57 -6.75 18.89
CA GLN A 72 -1.38 -6.27 20.01
C GLN A 72 -0.67 -6.63 21.32
N SER A 73 -0.58 -5.67 22.23
CA SER A 73 0.02 -5.85 23.54
C SER A 73 -0.95 -5.40 24.63
N PHE A 74 -1.18 -6.26 25.61
CA PHE A 74 -2.06 -6.00 26.74
C PHE A 74 -1.56 -6.79 27.95
N THR A 75 -1.75 -6.26 29.14
CA THR A 75 -1.52 -7.03 30.36
C THR A 75 -2.67 -8.03 30.55
N ALA A 76 -2.57 -9.11 31.32
CA ALA A 76 -3.72 -9.85 31.84
C ALA A 76 -3.32 -10.45 33.19
N GLY A 77 -3.99 -10.06 34.27
CA GLY A 77 -3.44 -10.23 35.62
C GLY A 77 -2.17 -9.40 35.80
N ASP A 78 -1.05 -10.04 36.15
CA ASP A 78 0.27 -9.41 36.33
C ASP A 78 1.23 -9.69 35.16
N GLU A 79 0.76 -10.33 34.08
CA GLU A 79 1.60 -10.74 32.93
C GLU A 79 1.32 -9.91 31.68
N LEU A 80 2.36 -9.60 30.91
CA LEU A 80 2.25 -8.91 29.62
C LEU A 80 2.10 -9.93 28.49
N PHE A 81 1.02 -9.82 27.71
CA PHE A 81 0.78 -10.62 26.52
C PHE A 81 1.06 -9.80 25.26
N GLU A 82 1.60 -10.50 24.27
CA GLU A 82 1.81 -9.97 22.93
C GLU A 82 1.27 -10.98 21.90
N ILE A 83 0.39 -10.50 21.03
CA ILE A 83 -0.13 -11.26 19.90
C ILE A 83 0.41 -10.60 18.65
N GLU A 84 1.10 -11.37 17.81
CA GLU A 84 1.67 -10.89 16.56
C GLU A 84 1.07 -11.69 15.41
N ASN A 85 0.75 -11.01 14.30
CA ASN A 85 0.32 -11.63 13.05
C ASN A 85 1.09 -11.00 11.89
N THR A 86 1.63 -11.83 11.00
CA THR A 86 2.37 -11.37 9.82
C THR A 86 1.63 -11.67 8.52
N THR A 87 1.68 -10.72 7.59
CA THR A 87 1.20 -10.87 6.21
C THR A 87 2.36 -10.64 5.25
N THR A 88 2.53 -11.52 4.27
CA THR A 88 3.54 -11.41 3.22
C THR A 88 2.94 -10.89 1.92
N VAL A 89 3.74 -10.17 1.14
CA VAL A 89 3.35 -9.68 -0.18
C VAL A 89 4.37 -10.13 -1.22
N GLU A 90 3.94 -11.00 -2.13
CA GLU A 90 4.74 -11.46 -3.26
C GLU A 90 4.22 -10.86 -4.56
N TYR A 91 5.14 -10.48 -5.44
CA TYR A 91 4.78 -9.91 -6.74
C TYR A 91 5.23 -10.81 -7.89
N LYS A 92 4.31 -11.01 -8.84
CA LYS A 92 4.53 -11.70 -10.12
C LYS A 92 4.17 -10.74 -11.25
N ASP A 93 4.31 -11.21 -12.49
CA ASP A 93 3.85 -10.43 -13.64
C ASP A 93 2.36 -10.12 -13.50
N HIS A 94 2.02 -8.82 -13.53
CA HIS A 94 0.66 -8.29 -13.38
C HIS A 94 -0.13 -8.81 -12.15
N GLN A 95 0.55 -9.27 -11.10
CA GLN A 95 -0.10 -9.86 -9.92
C GLN A 95 0.63 -9.52 -8.61
N ALA A 96 -0.15 -9.33 -7.54
CA ALA A 96 0.30 -9.37 -6.17
C ALA A 96 -0.43 -10.49 -5.43
N VAL A 97 0.29 -11.34 -4.70
CA VAL A 97 -0.25 -12.38 -3.83
C VAL A 97 0.01 -11.93 -2.40
N ILE A 98 -1.07 -11.77 -1.63
CA ILE A 98 -1.04 -11.34 -0.24
C ILE A 98 -1.49 -12.52 0.60
N THR A 99 -0.65 -12.99 1.51
CA THR A 99 -0.89 -14.19 2.32
C THR A 99 -0.76 -13.82 3.79
N ASP A 100 -1.79 -14.06 4.59
CA ASP A 100 -1.72 -13.94 6.05
C ASP A 100 -1.35 -15.28 6.71
N GLU A 101 -1.32 -15.34 8.03
CA GLU A 101 -0.93 -16.54 8.78
C GLU A 101 -1.88 -17.73 8.60
N SER A 102 -3.10 -17.49 8.12
CA SER A 102 -4.11 -18.53 7.88
C SER A 102 -3.94 -19.23 6.54
N GLY A 103 -3.04 -18.73 5.66
CA GLY A 103 -2.80 -19.25 4.30
C GLY A 103 -3.87 -18.85 3.29
#